data_AF-M2XWL7-F1
#
_entry.id   AF-M2XWL7-F1
#
_cell.length_a   1.000
_cell.length_b   1.000
_cell.length_c   1.000
_cell.angle_alpha   90.00
_cell.angle_beta   90.00
_cell.angle_gamma   90.00
#
_symmetry.space_group_name_H-M   'P 1'
#
loop_
_entity.id
_entity.type
_entity.pdbx_description
1 polymer ?
#
loop_
_entity_poly.entity_id
_entity_poly.type
_entity_poly.pdbx_seq_one_letter_code
_entity_poly.pdbx_strand_id
1 'polypeptide(L)'
;MDHWDARHLSQMDHTWLQGKQFTKPDCLKTKHPVEQVQEKSFEEELYTRHKLVALALGSQVPLRIDIERRILKQFHKLPGFQTTQPGLDTILGRDEEITFEDVLSPPEERDDIVETDSLAVFERKLKL
;
A
#
# COMPACT_ATOMS: atom_id res chain seq x y z
N MET A 1 30.72 27.07 -47.98
CA MET A 1 29.29 26.93 -47.67
C MET A 1 28.96 25.50 -48.09
N ASP A 2 28.96 24.49 -47.23
CA ASP A 2 28.46 24.48 -45.85
C ASP A 2 29.28 23.56 -44.93
N HIS A 3 29.37 23.99 -43.68
CA HIS A 3 30.08 23.37 -42.58
C HIS A 3 29.12 22.39 -41.88
N TRP A 4 29.30 21.09 -42.12
CA TRP A 4 28.60 20.04 -41.39
C TRP A 4 29.29 19.83 -40.04
N ASP A 5 28.83 20.58 -39.04
CA ASP A 5 29.28 20.50 -37.65
C ASP A 5 28.92 19.13 -37.06
N ALA A 6 29.91 18.26 -36.89
CA ALA A 6 29.80 16.96 -36.22
C ALA A 6 29.66 17.10 -34.68
N ARG A 7 28.83 18.05 -34.21
CA ARG A 7 28.61 18.38 -32.79
C ARG A 7 27.20 18.14 -32.27
N HIS A 8 26.33 17.49 -33.05
CA HIS A 8 24.96 17.19 -32.62
C HIS A 8 24.71 15.76 -32.12
N LEU A 9 25.75 14.92 -32.01
CA LEU A 9 25.62 13.53 -31.53
C LEU A 9 26.24 13.29 -30.13
N SER A 10 26.34 14.34 -29.30
CA SER A 10 26.76 14.22 -27.90
C SER A 10 25.62 14.35 -26.88
N GLN A 11 24.38 14.31 -27.35
CA GLN A 11 23.21 14.31 -26.47
C GLN A 11 22.42 13.02 -26.69
N MET A 12 23.10 11.90 -26.46
CA MET A 12 22.38 10.66 -26.15
C MET A 12 21.90 10.78 -24.71
N ASP A 13 20.58 10.93 -24.58
CA ASP A 13 19.87 10.99 -23.32
C ASP A 13 20.11 9.70 -22.53
N HIS A 14 20.91 9.83 -21.47
CA HIS A 14 21.22 8.82 -20.48
C HIS A 14 20.05 8.74 -19.49
N THR A 15 18.85 8.46 -19.99
CA THR A 15 17.65 8.24 -19.18
C THR A 15 17.16 6.80 -19.22
N TRP A 16 17.86 5.91 -19.95
CA TRP A 16 17.53 4.48 -20.03
C TRP A 16 17.88 3.66 -18.78
N LEU A 17 18.55 4.26 -17.78
CA LEU A 17 18.86 3.62 -16.48
C LEU A 17 17.91 4.02 -15.34
N GLN A 18 16.80 4.68 -15.64
CA GLN A 18 15.71 4.82 -14.68
C GLN A 18 14.63 3.83 -15.05
N GLY A 19 14.70 2.64 -14.43
CA GLY A 19 13.59 1.71 -14.40
C GLY A 19 12.39 2.39 -13.76
N LYS A 20 11.57 3.07 -14.58
CA LYS A 20 10.22 3.45 -14.19
C LYS A 20 9.49 2.15 -13.96
N GLN A 21 9.31 1.80 -12.69
CA GLN A 21 8.42 0.73 -12.32
C GLN A 21 7.06 1.09 -12.91
N PHE A 22 6.53 0.19 -13.72
CA PHE A 22 5.21 0.33 -14.33
C PHE A 22 4.20 0.34 -13.17
N THR A 23 3.83 1.52 -12.67
CA THR A 23 2.77 1.62 -11.68
C THR A 23 1.46 1.32 -12.40
N LYS A 24 0.74 0.29 -11.94
CA LYS A 24 -0.58 -0.10 -12.48
C LYS A 24 -1.47 1.14 -12.64
N PRO A 25 -2.27 1.25 -13.73
CA PRO A 25 -3.04 2.46 -14.04
C PRO A 25 -4.00 2.81 -12.90
N ASP A 26 -4.16 4.11 -12.65
CA ASP A 26 -4.91 4.68 -11.51
C ASP A 26 -6.41 4.33 -11.50
N CYS A 27 -6.94 3.70 -12.56
CA CYS A 27 -8.33 3.29 -12.67
C CYS A 27 -8.76 2.16 -11.71
N LEU A 28 -7.81 1.46 -11.08
CA LEU A 28 -8.09 0.48 -10.02
C LEU A 28 -8.10 1.08 -8.60
N LYS A 29 -7.94 2.40 -8.46
CA LYS A 29 -7.79 3.08 -7.15
C LYS A 29 -9.03 3.85 -6.68
N THR A 30 -10.17 3.70 -7.34
CA THR A 30 -11.42 4.26 -6.81
C THR A 30 -11.93 3.35 -5.71
N LYS A 31 -11.48 3.60 -4.48
CA LYS A 31 -12.01 2.94 -3.27
C LYS A 31 -13.52 3.08 -3.21
N HIS A 32 -14.19 2.07 -2.68
CA HIS A 32 -15.64 2.11 -2.55
C HIS A 32 -16.04 3.29 -1.62
N PRO A 33 -17.13 4.04 -1.89
CA PRO A 33 -17.49 5.19 -1.05
C PRO A 33 -17.68 4.83 0.43
N VAL A 34 -18.20 3.63 0.72
CA VAL A 34 -18.32 3.13 2.10
C VAL A 34 -16.95 2.84 2.71
N GLU A 35 -16.02 2.27 1.94
CA GLU A 35 -14.66 2.01 2.39
C GLU A 35 -13.97 3.33 2.79
N GLN A 36 -14.15 4.39 2.01
CA GLN A 36 -13.62 5.72 2.33
C GLN A 36 -14.21 6.30 3.62
N VAL A 37 -15.50 6.08 3.88
CA VAL A 37 -16.15 6.53 5.12
C VAL A 37 -15.62 5.74 6.31
N GLN A 38 -15.49 4.42 6.17
CA GLN A 38 -14.97 3.54 7.21
C GLN A 38 -13.53 3.90 7.61
N GLU A 39 -12.65 4.15 6.63
CA GLU A 39 -11.26 4.56 6.90
C GLU A 39 -11.18 5.86 7.71
N LYS A 40 -12.03 6.84 7.38
CA LYS A 40 -12.10 8.11 8.12
C LYS A 40 -12.61 7.90 9.55
N SER A 41 -13.68 7.13 9.72
CA SER A 41 -14.22 6.83 11.05
C SER A 41 -13.18 6.14 11.93
N PHE A 42 -12.39 5.21 11.36
CA PHE A 42 -11.30 4.57 12.08
C PHE A 42 -10.23 5.57 12.53
N GLU A 43 -9.79 6.50 11.67
CA GLU A 43 -8.83 7.54 12.05
C GLU A 43 -9.35 8.45 13.16
N GLU A 44 -10.62 8.85 13.09
CA GLU A 44 -11.28 9.65 14.13
C GLU A 44 -11.38 8.90 15.47
N GLU A 45 -11.65 7.60 15.43
CA GLU A 45 -11.68 6.75 16.61
C GLU A 45 -10.29 6.62 17.25
N LEU A 46 -9.25 6.34 16.46
CA LEU A 46 -7.86 6.30 16.93
C LEU A 46 -7.47 7.59 17.65
N TYR A 47 -7.80 8.73 17.05
CA TYR A 47 -7.51 10.04 17.62
C TYR A 47 -8.24 10.28 18.93
N THR A 48 -9.52 9.92 18.99
CA THR A 48 -10.35 10.01 20.20
C THR A 48 -9.82 9.11 21.31
N ARG A 49 -9.41 7.88 20.96
CA ARG A 49 -8.80 6.91 21.87
C ARG A 49 -7.50 7.44 22.48
N HIS A 50 -6.62 8.01 21.66
CA HIS A 50 -5.38 8.63 22.13
C HIS A 50 -5.63 9.77 23.13
N LYS A 51 -6.63 10.61 22.87
CA LYS A 51 -7.03 11.66 23.83
C LYS A 51 -7.53 11.08 25.14
N LEU A 52 -8.40 10.08 25.07
CA LEU A 52 -8.97 9.44 26.25
C LEU A 52 -7.87 8.79 27.12
N VAL A 53 -6.94 8.09 26.49
CA VAL A 53 -5.78 7.51 27.16
C VAL A 53 -4.90 8.58 27.82
N ALA A 54 -4.68 9.71 27.13
CA ALA A 54 -3.93 10.83 27.68
C ALA A 54 -4.61 11.45 28.92
N LEU A 55 -5.94 11.52 28.91
CA LEU A 55 -6.74 12.02 30.05
C LEU A 55 -6.73 11.03 31.22
N ALA A 56 -6.81 9.73 30.96
CA ALA A 56 -6.91 8.70 31.99
C ALA A 56 -5.56 8.36 32.64
N LEU A 57 -4.51 8.22 31.83
CA LEU A 57 -3.21 7.70 32.27
C LEU A 57 -2.08 8.75 32.21
N GLY A 58 -2.36 9.93 31.67
CA GLY A 58 -1.41 11.03 31.54
C GLY A 58 -0.88 11.23 30.13
N SER A 59 -0.35 12.42 29.89
CA SER A 59 0.06 12.91 28.55
C SER A 59 1.20 12.14 27.89
N GLN A 60 1.97 11.35 28.65
CA GLN A 60 3.15 10.63 28.17
C GLN A 60 2.79 9.29 27.49
N VAL A 61 1.64 8.72 27.81
CA VAL A 61 1.18 7.43 27.28
C VAL A 61 0.96 7.45 25.75
N PRO A 62 0.26 8.42 25.15
CA PRO A 62 0.12 8.46 23.69
C PRO A 62 1.47 8.56 22.97
N LEU A 63 2.44 9.28 23.54
CA LEU A 63 3.80 9.36 22.96
C LEU A 63 4.47 7.99 22.93
N ARG A 64 4.31 7.18 23.99
CA ARG A 64 4.82 5.81 24.02
C ARG A 64 4.16 4.95 22.95
N ILE A 65 2.84 5.02 22.81
CA ILE A 65 2.08 4.29 21.78
C ILE A 65 2.58 4.68 20.38
N ASP A 66 2.82 5.98 20.13
CA ASP A 66 3.34 6.46 18.86
C ASP A 66 4.76 5.93 18.55
N ILE A 67 5.61 5.80 19.57
CA ILE A 67 6.95 5.21 19.43
C ILE A 67 6.83 3.72 19.08
N GLU A 68 6.02 2.96 19.84
CA GLU A 68 5.80 1.53 19.60
C GLU A 68 5.24 1.30 18.18
N ARG A 69 4.26 2.10 17.75
CA ARG A 69 3.71 2.08 16.39
C ARG A 69 4.78 2.29 15.32
N ARG A 70 5.70 3.25 15.52
CA ARG A 70 6.79 3.52 14.55
C ARG A 70 7.78 2.37 14.47
N ILE A 71 8.13 1.76 15.61
CA ILE A 71 9.01 0.58 15.67
C ILE A 71 8.38 -0.57 14.89
N LEU A 72 7.09 -0.85 15.12
CA LEU A 72 6.39 -1.95 14.46
C LEU A 72 6.20 -1.70 12.95
N LYS A 73 6.04 -0.44 12.55
CA LYS A 73 5.97 -0.06 11.13
C LYS A 73 7.30 -0.29 10.40
N GLN A 74 8.43 -0.20 11.09
CA GLN A 74 9.76 -0.27 10.48
C GLN A 74 10.19 -1.69 10.09
N PHE A 75 9.50 -2.75 10.53
CA PHE A 75 9.83 -4.11 10.13
C PHE A 75 9.69 -4.29 8.61
N HIS A 76 10.82 -4.19 7.90
CA HIS A 76 10.92 -4.39 6.46
C HIS A 76 11.01 -5.88 6.14
N LYS A 77 10.19 -6.32 5.18
CA LYS A 77 10.21 -7.70 4.69
C LYS A 77 11.16 -7.86 3.51
N LEU A 78 11.44 -9.13 3.23
CA LEU A 78 12.12 -9.56 2.01
C LEU A 78 11.38 -9.04 0.77
N PRO A 79 12.08 -8.60 -0.28
CA PRO A 79 11.45 -8.15 -1.52
C PRO A 79 10.67 -9.31 -2.15
N GLY A 80 9.37 -9.10 -2.37
CA GLY A 80 8.50 -10.05 -3.10
C GLY A 80 7.41 -10.75 -2.29
N PHE A 81 7.22 -10.43 -1.01
CA PHE A 81 6.13 -11.01 -0.21
C PHE A 81 5.18 -9.95 0.35
N GLN A 82 3.88 -10.21 0.32
CA GLN A 82 2.86 -9.31 0.89
C GLN A 82 2.98 -9.27 2.41
N THR A 83 3.05 -8.07 2.98
CA THR A 83 3.54 -7.88 4.34
C THR A 83 2.41 -7.71 5.36
N THR A 84 1.92 -8.78 5.99
CA THR A 84 1.09 -8.65 7.22
C THR A 84 1.95 -8.14 8.39
N GLN A 85 1.46 -7.15 9.16
CA GLN A 85 2.16 -6.56 10.31
C GLN A 85 1.36 -6.82 11.60
N PRO A 86 1.27 -8.08 12.09
CA PRO A 86 0.33 -8.46 13.15
C PRO A 86 0.51 -7.64 14.43
N GLY A 87 1.75 -7.33 14.81
CA GLY A 87 1.98 -6.48 16.00
C GLY A 87 1.47 -5.04 15.81
N LEU A 88 1.61 -4.48 14.61
CA LEU A 88 1.08 -3.15 14.31
C LEU A 88 -0.44 -3.18 14.34
N ASP A 89 -1.04 -4.23 13.78
CA ASP A 89 -2.48 -4.42 13.74
C ASP A 89 -3.06 -4.55 15.15
N THR A 90 -2.40 -5.29 16.06
CA THR A 90 -2.79 -5.38 17.47
C THR A 90 -2.70 -4.05 18.22
N ILE A 91 -1.65 -3.25 18.03
CA ILE A 91 -1.58 -1.92 18.68
C ILE A 91 -2.70 -1.00 18.19
N LEU A 92 -3.07 -1.11 16.91
CA LEU A 92 -4.13 -0.31 16.33
C LEU A 92 -5.54 -0.84 16.67
N GLY A 93 -5.65 -2.10 17.11
CA GLY A 93 -6.91 -2.81 17.36
C GLY A 93 -7.57 -3.33 16.08
N ARG A 94 -6.81 -3.48 14.99
CA ARG A 94 -7.33 -3.90 13.67
C ARG A 94 -7.54 -5.40 13.56
N ASP A 95 -6.90 -6.19 14.41
CA ASP A 95 -7.01 -7.65 14.44
C ASP A 95 -8.39 -8.15 14.90
N GLU A 96 -9.16 -7.31 15.59
CA GLU A 96 -10.53 -7.58 16.01
C GLU A 96 -11.58 -7.10 15.00
N GLU A 97 -11.19 -6.27 14.03
CA GLU A 97 -12.07 -5.64 13.05
C GLU A 97 -12.07 -6.40 11.72
N ILE A 98 -13.26 -6.56 11.13
CA ILE A 98 -13.41 -7.13 9.78
C ILE A 98 -13.20 -6.01 8.77
N THR A 99 -12.18 -6.14 7.92
CA THR A 99 -11.88 -5.17 6.87
C THR A 99 -12.64 -5.47 5.59
N PHE A 100 -12.68 -4.49 4.67
CA PHE A 100 -13.31 -4.65 3.36
C PHE A 100 -12.64 -5.76 2.53
N GLU A 101 -11.33 -5.92 2.70
CA GLU A 101 -10.51 -6.92 2.03
C GLU A 101 -10.84 -8.33 2.52
N ASP A 102 -11.20 -8.50 3.79
CA ASP A 102 -11.59 -9.80 4.35
C ASP A 102 -12.92 -10.31 3.76
N VAL A 103 -13.83 -9.38 3.42
CA VAL A 103 -15.15 -9.72 2.87
C VAL A 103 -15.09 -9.91 1.36
N LEU A 104 -14.39 -9.03 0.64
CA LEU A 104 -14.42 -8.98 -0.81
C LEU A 104 -13.15 -9.53 -1.47
N SER A 105 -12.23 -10.07 -0.69
CA SER A 105 -10.88 -10.45 -1.12
C SER A 105 -10.09 -9.26 -1.68
N PRO A 106 -8.75 -9.25 -1.52
CA PRO A 106 -7.92 -8.27 -2.20
C PRO A 106 -8.10 -8.42 -3.72
N PRO A 107 -8.05 -7.32 -4.49
CA PRO A 107 -8.32 -7.36 -5.93
C PRO A 107 -7.34 -8.26 -6.71
N GLU A 108 -6.20 -8.65 -6.13
CA GLU A 108 -5.24 -9.58 -6.72
C GLU A 108 -5.65 -11.06 -6.58
N GLU A 109 -6.61 -11.36 -5.69
CA GLU A 109 -7.05 -12.72 -5.32
C GLU A 109 -8.55 -12.94 -5.58
N ARG A 110 -9.24 -11.95 -6.15
CA ARG A 110 -10.66 -12.02 -6.49
C ARG A 110 -10.92 -13.00 -7.62
N ASP A 111 -11.64 -14.08 -7.33
CA ASP A 111 -12.07 -15.10 -8.29
C ASP A 111 -13.28 -14.64 -9.15
N ASP A 112 -13.98 -13.58 -8.73
CA ASP A 112 -15.19 -13.03 -9.34
C ASP A 112 -14.91 -11.99 -10.43
N ILE A 113 -13.67 -11.52 -10.55
CA ILE A 113 -13.23 -10.80 -11.75
C ILE A 113 -13.17 -11.86 -12.85
N VAL A 114 -14.26 -11.96 -13.61
CA VAL A 114 -14.38 -12.83 -14.78
C VAL A 114 -13.42 -12.32 -15.85
N GLU A 115 -12.13 -12.58 -15.69
CA GLU A 115 -11.25 -12.73 -16.83
C GLU A 115 -11.73 -14.01 -17.52
N THR A 116 -12.31 -13.85 -18.71
CA THR A 116 -13.17 -14.83 -19.40
C THR A 116 -12.50 -16.18 -19.73
N ASP A 117 -11.25 -16.38 -19.31
CA ASP A 117 -10.50 -17.60 -19.57
C ASP A 117 -9.59 -17.95 -18.39
N SER A 118 -10.06 -18.90 -17.56
CA SER A 118 -9.35 -19.38 -16.37
C SER A 118 -8.00 -20.03 -16.70
N LEU A 119 -7.85 -20.59 -17.91
CA LEU A 119 -6.60 -21.17 -18.39
C LEU A 119 -5.53 -20.10 -18.62
N ALA A 120 -5.90 -18.97 -19.24
CA ALA A 120 -4.99 -17.87 -19.51
C ALA A 120 -4.45 -17.22 -18.22
N VAL A 121 -5.27 -17.17 -17.16
CA VAL A 121 -4.84 -16.72 -15.84
C VAL A 121 -3.82 -17.69 -15.22
N PHE A 122 -4.08 -19.00 -15.36
CA PHE A 122 -3.22 -20.05 -14.80
C PHE A 122 -1.84 -20.09 -15.49
N GLU A 123 -1.81 -19.96 -16.82
CA GLU A 123 -0.59 -19.90 -17.62
C GLU A 123 0.28 -18.69 -17.23
N ARG A 124 -0.32 -17.50 -17.10
CA ARG A 124 0.38 -16.30 -16.59
C ARG A 124 0.96 -16.50 -15.19
N LYS A 125 0.21 -17.12 -14.27
CA LYS A 125 0.68 -17.38 -12.89
C LYS A 125 1.83 -18.38 -12.87
N LEU A 126 1.80 -19.40 -13.72
CA LEU A 126 2.84 -20.42 -13.81
C LEU A 126 4.01 -20.04 -14.71
N LYS A 127 3.95 -18.89 -15.39
CA LYS A 127 4.94 -18.45 -16.39
C LYS A 127 5.17 -19.51 -17.49
N LEU A 128 4.10 -20.21 -17.87
CA LEU A 128 4.03 -21.08 -19.05
C LEU A 128 3.66 -20.23 -20.27
#